data_AF-G5IIA5-F1
#
_entry.id   AF-G5IIA5-F1
#
_cell.length_a   1.000
_cell.length_b   1.000
_cell.length_c   1.000
_cell.angle_alpha   90.00
_cell.angle_beta   90.00
_cell.angle_gamma   90.00
#
_symmetry.space_group_name_H-M   'P 1'
#
loop_
_entity.id
_entity.type
_entity.pdbx_description
1 polymer ?
#
loop_
_entity_poly.entity_id
_entity_poly.type
_entity_poly.pdbx_seq_one_letter_code
_entity_poly.pdbx_strand_id
1 'polypeptide(L)'
;MINCIGEKITNTISNGNFANIFVEAFNEVQNQEEQNYMILLTGEHSSKFAMKLKKAIMPVIISAFHIPTDDIKAVYALDFYLSGIISIMNEWQKNNQELSVEELGSLVRTLLTEWVLKALGQAE
;
A
#
# COMPACT_ATOMS: atom_id res chain seq x y z
N MET A 1 -11.57 6.54 7.73
CA MET A 1 -10.95 5.48 6.89
C MET A 1 -9.59 5.85 6.27
N ILE A 2 -9.50 6.65 5.20
CA ILE A 2 -8.22 6.92 4.49
C ILE A 2 -7.14 7.53 5.40
N ASN A 3 -7.51 8.50 6.24
CA ASN A 3 -6.58 9.10 7.19
C ASN A 3 -6.08 8.09 8.24
N CYS A 4 -6.91 7.10 8.63
CA CYS A 4 -6.54 6.05 9.57
C CYS A 4 -5.52 5.08 8.94
N ILE A 5 -5.69 4.72 7.66
CA ILE A 5 -4.70 3.92 6.92
C ILE A 5 -3.37 4.69 6.83
N GLY A 6 -3.42 5.98 6.46
CA GLY A 6 -2.23 6.82 6.36
C GLY A 6 -1.48 6.97 7.69
N GLU A 7 -2.20 7.20 8.79
CA GLU A 7 -1.63 7.33 10.14
C GLU A 7 -1.04 6.01 10.64
N LYS A 8 -1.72 4.89 10.42
CA LYS A 8 -1.19 3.56 10.75
C LYS A 8 0.08 3.24 9.98
N ILE A 9 0.07 3.44 8.67
CA ILE A 9 1.28 3.26 7.84
C ILE A 9 2.42 4.15 8.36
N THR A 10 2.12 5.41 8.71
CA THR A 10 3.11 6.34 9.30
C THR A 10 3.74 5.76 10.57
N ASN A 11 2.93 5.20 11.47
CA ASN A 11 3.39 4.67 12.75
C ASN A 11 4.14 3.34 12.63
N THR A 12 3.87 2.54 11.60
CA THR A 12 4.48 1.20 11.45
C THR A 12 5.71 1.18 10.56
N ILE A 13 5.96 2.19 9.71
CA ILE A 13 7.14 2.26 8.81
C ILE A 13 8.48 2.11 9.55
N SER A 14 8.53 2.39 10.86
CA SER A 14 9.70 2.18 11.71
C SER A 14 10.15 0.72 11.88
N ASN A 15 9.34 -0.28 11.49
CA ASN A 15 9.59 -1.71 11.76
C ASN A 15 10.09 -2.56 10.57
N GLY A 16 10.43 -1.96 9.43
CA GLY A 16 11.25 -2.62 8.39
C GLY A 16 10.56 -3.66 7.48
N ASN A 17 9.32 -4.07 7.72
CA ASN A 17 8.55 -4.92 6.79
C ASN A 17 7.42 -4.14 6.11
N PHE A 18 7.79 -3.33 5.12
CA PHE A 18 6.89 -2.42 4.42
C PHE A 18 5.71 -3.12 3.73
N ALA A 19 5.90 -4.34 3.20
CA ALA A 19 4.82 -5.10 2.59
C ALA A 19 3.77 -5.53 3.62
N ASN A 20 4.21 -6.11 4.75
CA ASN A 20 3.30 -6.52 5.81
C ASN A 20 2.57 -5.33 6.43
N ILE A 21 3.24 -4.19 6.60
CA ILE A 21 2.62 -2.96 7.14
C ILE A 21 1.43 -2.53 6.29
N PHE A 22 1.57 -2.58 4.97
CA PHE A 22 0.47 -2.25 4.07
C PHE A 22 -0.66 -3.27 4.16
N VAL A 23 -0.35 -4.57 4.15
CA VAL A 23 -1.37 -5.61 4.21
C VAL A 23 -2.11 -5.59 5.56
N GLU A 24 -1.40 -5.43 6.67
CA GLU A 24 -1.95 -5.34 8.02
C GLU A 24 -2.82 -4.09 8.20
N ALA A 25 -2.34 -2.92 7.77
CA ALA A 25 -3.13 -1.68 7.86
C ALA A 25 -4.41 -1.75 7.01
N PHE A 26 -4.36 -2.41 5.86
CA PHE A 26 -5.54 -2.66 5.03
C PHE A 26 -6.51 -3.63 5.72
N ASN A 27 -6.00 -4.75 6.24
CA ASN A 27 -6.81 -5.78 6.89
C ASN A 27 -7.52 -5.24 8.15
N GLU A 28 -6.82 -4.45 8.97
CA GLU A 28 -7.42 -3.83 10.16
C GLU A 28 -8.51 -2.81 9.82
N VAL A 29 -8.30 -1.97 8.81
CA VAL A 29 -9.30 -0.97 8.41
C VAL A 29 -10.53 -1.62 7.78
N GLN A 30 -10.35 -2.74 7.09
CA GLN A 30 -11.45 -3.56 6.61
C GLN A 30 -12.27 -4.16 7.76
N ASN A 31 -11.60 -4.76 8.76
CA ASN A 31 -12.28 -5.38 9.91
C ASN A 31 -13.05 -4.38 10.78
N GLN A 32 -12.68 -3.10 10.75
CA GLN A 32 -13.38 -2.04 11.47
C GLN A 32 -14.56 -1.42 10.70
N GLU A 33 -14.61 -1.56 9.38
CA GLU A 33 -15.65 -0.96 8.52
C GLU A 33 -16.14 -1.93 7.41
N GLU A 34 -16.54 -3.15 7.81
CA GLU A 34 -16.89 -4.28 6.93
C GLU A 34 -17.83 -3.91 5.76
N GLN A 35 -18.80 -3.00 5.94
CA GLN A 35 -19.76 -2.65 4.88
C GLN A 35 -19.30 -1.51 3.95
N ASN A 36 -18.42 -0.60 4.39
CA ASN A 36 -18.03 0.57 3.60
C ASN A 36 -16.78 0.30 2.74
N TYR A 37 -15.91 -0.59 3.20
CA TYR A 37 -14.62 -0.87 2.57
C TYR A 37 -14.77 -1.58 1.21
N MET A 38 -15.63 -2.61 1.15
CA MET A 38 -15.89 -3.40 -0.06
C MET A 38 -16.48 -2.56 -1.19
N ILE A 39 -17.41 -1.64 -0.88
CA ILE A 39 -18.04 -0.76 -1.87
C ILE A 39 -17.02 0.22 -2.47
N LEU A 40 -16.06 0.69 -1.66
CA LEU A 40 -15.05 1.65 -2.08
C LEU A 40 -13.96 1.04 -2.96
N LEU A 41 -13.70 -0.27 -2.86
CA LEU A 41 -12.69 -0.97 -3.67
C LEU A 41 -13.26 -1.68 -4.90
N THR A 42 -14.54 -2.08 -4.87
CA THR A 42 -15.14 -2.89 -5.94
C THR A 42 -16.23 -2.17 -6.74
N GLY A 43 -16.75 -1.03 -6.27
CA GLY A 43 -17.78 -0.25 -6.97
C GLY A 43 -17.25 0.66 -8.09
N GLU A 44 -18.15 1.34 -8.81
CA GLU A 44 -17.85 2.38 -9.82
C GLU A 44 -16.96 3.52 -9.31
N HIS A 45 -16.73 3.61 -7.99
CA HIS A 45 -15.88 4.61 -7.34
C HIS A 45 -14.49 4.08 -6.94
N SER A 46 -14.14 2.84 -7.29
CA SER A 46 -12.86 2.17 -6.99
C SER A 46 -11.62 2.95 -7.44
N SER A 47 -11.66 3.53 -8.64
CA SER A 47 -10.57 4.37 -9.17
C SER A 47 -10.34 5.63 -8.32
N LYS A 48 -11.41 6.24 -7.80
CA LYS A 48 -11.33 7.42 -6.92
C LYS A 48 -10.77 7.06 -5.55
N PHE A 49 -11.10 5.88 -5.04
CA PHE A 49 -10.55 5.41 -3.76
C PHE A 49 -9.05 5.14 -3.85
N ALA A 50 -8.62 4.34 -4.83
CA ALA A 50 -7.20 4.05 -5.04
C ALA A 50 -6.38 5.34 -5.20
N MET A 51 -6.88 6.29 -5.99
CA MET A 51 -6.23 7.60 -6.17
C MET A 51 -6.18 8.42 -4.88
N LYS A 52 -7.27 8.47 -4.08
CA LYS A 52 -7.27 9.20 -2.79
C LYS A 52 -6.33 8.55 -1.79
N LEU A 53 -6.25 7.23 -1.77
CA LEU A 53 -5.37 6.49 -0.88
C LEU A 53 -3.90 6.71 -1.24
N LYS A 54 -3.54 6.62 -2.53
CA LYS A 54 -2.20 6.98 -3.00
C LYS A 54 -1.82 8.41 -2.61
N LYS A 55 -2.72 9.38 -2.79
CA LYS A 55 -2.48 10.78 -2.38
C LYS A 55 -2.25 10.95 -0.88
N ALA A 56 -2.91 10.15 -0.04
CA ALA A 56 -2.74 10.22 1.42
C ALA A 56 -1.42 9.58 1.87
N ILE A 57 -1.03 8.46 1.25
CA ILE A 57 0.10 7.65 1.68
C ILE A 57 1.43 8.12 1.07
N MET A 58 1.42 8.58 -0.19
CA MET A 58 2.64 8.92 -0.91
C MET A 58 3.52 9.96 -0.18
N PRO A 59 2.99 11.05 0.41
CA PRO A 59 3.78 11.99 1.20
C PRO A 59 4.43 11.35 2.43
N VAL A 60 3.75 10.39 3.07
CA VAL A 60 4.27 9.67 4.24
C VAL A 60 5.51 8.86 3.86
N ILE A 61 5.44 8.12 2.75
CA ILE A 61 6.56 7.30 2.27
C ILE A 61 7.72 8.18 1.83
N ILE A 62 7.45 9.22 1.05
CA ILE A 62 8.46 10.18 0.60
C ILE A 62 9.22 10.75 1.80
N SER A 63 8.49 11.18 2.83
CA SER A 63 9.06 11.72 4.06
C SER A 63 9.90 10.67 4.81
N ALA A 64 9.35 9.48 5.03
CA ALA A 64 10.00 8.45 5.83
C ALA A 64 11.30 7.91 5.21
N PHE A 65 11.33 7.79 3.88
CA PHE A 65 12.50 7.31 3.15
C PHE A 65 13.38 8.45 2.60
N HIS A 66 13.10 9.70 2.98
CA HIS A 66 13.81 10.88 2.50
C HIS A 66 13.97 10.91 0.97
N ILE A 67 12.90 10.50 0.26
CA ILE A 67 12.92 10.39 -1.20
C ILE A 67 12.96 11.81 -1.79
N PRO A 68 13.93 12.13 -2.66
CA PRO A 68 13.99 13.43 -3.33
C PRO A 68 12.75 13.64 -4.19
N THR A 69 11.95 14.67 -3.89
CA THR A 69 10.71 14.96 -4.64
C THR A 69 10.96 15.52 -6.04
N ASP A 70 12.18 15.98 -6.28
CA ASP A 70 12.68 16.42 -7.58
C ASP A 70 13.20 15.25 -8.45
N ASP A 71 13.36 14.05 -7.88
CA ASP A 71 13.62 12.84 -8.65
C ASP A 71 12.31 12.24 -9.19
N ILE A 72 11.99 12.60 -10.44
CA ILE A 72 10.81 12.08 -11.12
C ILE A 72 10.80 10.56 -11.28
N LYS A 73 11.97 9.90 -11.32
CA LYS A 73 12.04 8.43 -11.40
C LYS A 73 11.57 7.81 -10.09
N ALA A 74 11.96 8.41 -8.96
CA ALA A 74 11.52 7.97 -7.65
C ALA A 74 10.00 8.12 -7.48
N VAL A 75 9.44 9.23 -7.97
CA VAL A 75 7.98 9.45 -8.00
C VAL A 75 7.26 8.36 -8.83
N TYR A 76 7.78 8.00 -10.01
CA TYR A 76 7.19 6.94 -10.84
C TYR A 76 7.32 5.55 -10.21
N ALA A 77 8.48 5.22 -9.62
CA ALA A 77 8.68 3.95 -8.94
C ALA A 77 7.71 3.79 -7.75
N LEU A 78 7.48 4.87 -7.01
CA LEU A 78 6.56 4.88 -5.88
C LEU A 78 5.09 4.78 -6.30
N ASP A 79 4.68 5.48 -7.36
CA ASP A 79 3.32 5.35 -7.90
C ASP A 79 3.05 3.94 -8.43
N PHE A 80 4.03 3.34 -9.12
CA PHE A 80 3.97 1.94 -9.55
C PHE A 80 3.80 0.99 -8.37
N TYR A 81 4.64 1.14 -7.34
CA TYR A 81 4.60 0.32 -6.13
C TYR A 81 3.23 0.34 -5.45
N LEU A 82 2.70 1.53 -5.19
CA LEU A 82 1.40 1.70 -4.54
C LEU A 82 0.26 1.17 -5.41
N SER A 83 0.33 1.38 -6.73
CA SER A 83 -0.69 0.86 -7.65
C SER A 83 -0.68 -0.66 -7.72
N GLY A 84 0.49 -1.28 -7.66
CA GLY A 84 0.66 -2.73 -7.62
C GLY A 84 0.06 -3.33 -6.35
N ILE A 85 0.39 -2.75 -5.18
CA ILE A 85 -0.15 -3.20 -3.89
C ILE A 85 -1.67 -3.10 -3.85
N ILE A 86 -2.24 -1.95 -4.23
CA ILE A 86 -3.68 -1.75 -4.22
C ILE A 86 -4.37 -2.76 -5.15
N SER A 87 -3.77 -3.03 -6.31
CA SER A 87 -4.31 -4.03 -7.26
C SER A 87 -4.31 -5.44 -6.68
N ILE A 88 -3.22 -5.85 -6.03
CA ILE A 88 -3.11 -7.17 -5.38
C ILE A 88 -4.15 -7.31 -4.26
N MET A 89 -4.29 -6.27 -3.42
CA MET A 89 -5.28 -6.26 -2.33
C MET A 89 -6.71 -6.35 -2.85
N ASN A 90 -7.03 -5.63 -3.93
CA ASN A 90 -8.35 -5.70 -4.56
C ASN A 90 -8.67 -7.10 -5.08
N GLU A 91 -7.72 -7.77 -5.71
CA GLU A 91 -7.94 -9.14 -6.19
C GLU A 91 -8.01 -10.15 -5.05
N TRP A 92 -7.15 -10.04 -4.04
CA TRP A 92 -7.24 -10.88 -2.85
C TRP A 92 -8.61 -10.80 -2.18
N GLN A 93 -9.19 -9.60 -2.10
CA GLN A 93 -10.53 -9.41 -1.58
C GLN A 93 -11.63 -10.02 -2.45
N LYS A 94 -11.57 -9.83 -3.78
CA LYS A 94 -12.55 -10.42 -4.71
C LYS A 94 -12.55 -11.95 -4.64
N ASN A 95 -11.40 -12.54 -4.34
CA ASN A 95 -11.22 -13.99 -4.20
C ASN A 95 -11.40 -14.47 -2.74
N ASN A 96 -12.25 -13.78 -1.96
CA ASN A 96 -12.62 -14.16 -0.59
C ASN A 96 -11.43 -14.34 0.36
N GLN A 97 -10.35 -13.57 0.15
CA GLN A 97 -9.17 -13.57 1.01
C GLN A 97 -8.56 -14.97 1.17
N GLU A 98 -8.45 -15.71 0.06
CA GLU A 98 -7.97 -17.10 0.06
C GLU A 98 -6.55 -17.31 0.61
N LEU A 99 -5.73 -16.25 0.61
CA LEU A 99 -4.38 -16.24 1.20
C LEU A 99 -4.39 -15.62 2.61
N SER A 100 -3.50 -16.09 3.48
CA SER A 100 -3.24 -15.40 4.76
C SER A 100 -2.59 -14.03 4.53
N VAL A 101 -2.66 -13.15 5.54
CA VAL A 101 -1.99 -11.84 5.52
C VAL A 101 -0.48 -12.00 5.32
N GLU A 102 0.13 -13.00 5.95
CA GLU A 102 1.54 -13.32 5.82
C GLU A 102 1.90 -13.79 4.41
N GLU A 103 1.07 -14.66 3.82
CA GLU A 103 1.26 -15.15 2.45
C GLU A 103 1.15 -14.02 1.42
N LEU A 104 0.15 -13.15 1.56
CA LEU A 104 -0.04 -12.00 0.69
C LEU A 104 1.10 -10.97 0.86
N GLY A 105 1.52 -10.70 2.09
CA GLY A 105 2.65 -9.82 2.40
C GLY A 105 3.95 -10.32 1.77
N SER A 106 4.20 -11.63 1.84
CA SER A 106 5.35 -12.27 1.19
C SER A 106 5.32 -12.12 -0.34
N LEU A 107 4.13 -12.30 -0.95
CA LEU A 107 3.94 -12.12 -2.40
C LEU A 107 4.21 -10.67 -2.84
N VAL A 108 3.63 -9.70 -2.13
CA VAL A 108 3.85 -8.27 -2.40
C VAL A 108 5.33 -7.92 -2.29
N ARG A 109 6.00 -8.43 -1.25
CA ARG A 109 7.42 -8.19 -1.04
C ARG A 109 8.27 -8.69 -2.22
N THR A 110 8.00 -9.93 -2.64
CA THR A 110 8.72 -10.61 -3.73
C THR A 110 8.54 -9.91 -5.08
N LEU A 111 7.31 -9.46 -5.37
CA LEU A 111 6.99 -8.88 -6.67
C LEU A 111 7.41 -7.42 -6.80
N LEU A 112 7.27 -6.64 -5.72
CA LEU A 112 7.27 -5.18 -5.81
C LEU A 112 8.30 -4.54 -4.90
N THR A 113 8.33 -4.91 -3.62
CA THR A 113 9.08 -4.14 -2.60
C THR A 113 10.58 -4.17 -2.85
N GLU A 114 11.16 -5.33 -3.13
CA GLU A 114 12.62 -5.45 -3.31
C GLU A 114 13.13 -4.64 -4.51
N TRP A 115 12.44 -4.75 -5.65
CA TRP A 115 12.83 -4.07 -6.88
C TRP A 115 12.62 -2.55 -6.80
N VAL A 116 11.53 -2.11 -6.15
CA VAL A 116 11.24 -0.68 -5.99
C VAL A 116 12.20 -0.04 -5.00
N LEU A 117 12.47 -0.66 -3.84
CA LEU A 117 13.43 -0.11 -2.89
C LEU A 117 14.83 0.01 -3.50
N LYS A 118 15.25 -0.98 -4.30
CA LYS A 118 16.48 -0.91 -5.08
C LYS A 118 16.48 0.25 -6.07
N ALA A 119 15.39 0.46 -6.81
CA ALA A 119 15.25 1.59 -7.74
C ALA A 119 15.30 2.96 -7.04
N LEU A 120 14.89 3.02 -5.76
CA LEU A 120 14.92 4.21 -4.91
C LEU A 120 16.27 4.41 -4.19
N GLY A 121 17.25 3.53 -4.40
CA GLY A 121 18.53 3.58 -3.68
C GLY A 121 18.42 3.25 -2.18
N GLN A 122 17.38 2.51 -1.79
CA GLN A 122 17.06 2.15 -0.40
C GLN A 122 17.37 0.69 -0.06
N ALA A 123 17.93 -0.08 -0.99
CA ALA A 123 18.36 -1.47 -0.76
C ALA A 123 19.88 -1.57 -0.89
N GLU A 124 20.55 -2.09 0.16
CA GLU A 124 21.96 -2.48 0.12
C GLU A 124 22.20 -3.71 -0.77
#